data_AF-A0A529LX02-F1
#
_entry.id   AF-A0A529LX02-F1
#
_cell.length_a   1.000
_cell.length_b   1.000
_cell.length_c   1.000
_cell.angle_alpha   90.00
_cell.angle_beta   90.00
_cell.angle_gamma   90.00
#
_symmetry.space_group_name_H-M   'P 1'
#
loop_
_entity.id
_entity.type
_entity.pdbx_description
1 polymer ?
#
loop_
_entity_poly.entity_id
_entity_poly.type
_entity_poly.pdbx_seq_one_letter_code
_entity_poly.pdbx_strand_id
1 'polypeptide(L)'
;MREVHNSFVGRTFLRSVWAYDYEAFKGSEDEKSLEKRLVQWASRVDLKETSAEGPFVEEFFRRTWGYIHTGQEGSDATHTLYPKFPIPGAGAKGGPGEADLAIGYFTKDKSDQVPQVLCEFKDIKSALDAPQKSRKGGLSPVKQCLNYLSNARLGMFGNEPMLPQWGIVTDMNEFRLYWHDRAPQQFLRFYIRQPDLYSPGLLKVDGTLDVDE
;
A
#
# COMPACT_ATOMS: atom_id res chain seq x y z
N MET A 1 -0.32 -10.21 24.21
CA MET A 1 0.82 -10.75 23.46
C MET A 1 1.30 -9.60 22.57
N ARG A 2 2.50 -9.03 22.79
CA ARG A 2 3.00 -7.99 21.87
C ARG A 2 3.23 -8.66 20.53
N GLU A 3 2.56 -8.19 19.50
CA GLU A 3 2.83 -8.63 18.13
C GLU A 3 4.26 -8.21 17.80
N VAL A 4 5.16 -9.18 17.69
CA VAL A 4 6.55 -8.91 17.32
C VAL A 4 6.55 -8.68 15.82
N HIS A 5 6.42 -7.41 15.42
CA HIS A 5 6.64 -6.99 14.04
C HIS A 5 8.05 -7.38 13.61
N ASN A 6 8.13 -8.27 12.62
CA ASN A 6 9.39 -8.73 12.06
C ASN A 6 9.59 -8.05 10.70
N SER A 7 10.47 -7.05 10.63
CA SER A 7 10.76 -6.39 9.37
C SER A 7 11.80 -7.15 8.56
N PHE A 8 11.60 -7.27 7.25
CA PHE A 8 12.60 -7.87 6.35
C PHE A 8 13.77 -6.91 6.06
N VAL A 9 13.66 -5.63 6.44
CA VAL A 9 14.73 -4.63 6.34
C VAL A 9 14.82 -3.85 7.66
N GLY A 10 16.03 -3.73 8.23
CA GLY A 10 16.27 -2.96 9.44
C GLY A 10 16.36 -1.44 9.18
N ARG A 11 15.99 -0.63 10.17
CA ARG A 11 16.12 0.84 10.10
C ARG A 11 17.56 1.30 9.82
N THR A 12 18.54 0.66 10.42
CA THR A 12 19.97 0.95 10.20
C THR A 12 20.36 0.74 8.74
N PHE A 13 19.82 -0.29 8.09
CA PHE A 13 20.04 -0.50 6.65
C PHE A 13 19.41 0.61 5.82
N LEU A 14 18.14 0.96 6.06
CA LEU A 14 17.48 2.06 5.34
C LEU A 14 18.23 3.38 5.50
N ARG A 15 18.68 3.72 6.72
CA ARG A 15 19.53 4.89 6.96
C ARG A 15 20.83 4.81 6.16
N SER A 16 21.48 3.65 6.11
CA SER A 16 22.73 3.51 5.35
C SER A 16 22.54 3.70 3.83
N VAL A 17 21.37 3.36 3.30
CA VAL A 17 21.06 3.48 1.86
C VAL A 17 20.58 4.88 1.51
N TRP A 18 19.77 5.51 2.37
CA TRP A 18 19.09 6.79 2.09
C TRP A 18 19.58 7.97 2.92
N ALA A 19 20.69 7.86 3.65
CA ALA A 19 21.18 8.96 4.51
C ALA A 19 21.32 10.28 3.73
N TYR A 20 21.95 10.26 2.56
CA TYR A 20 22.16 11.47 1.77
C TYR A 20 20.85 12.07 1.23
N ASP A 21 19.97 11.21 0.71
CA ASP A 21 18.66 11.64 0.21
C ASP A 21 17.80 12.21 1.34
N TYR A 22 17.85 11.58 2.52
CA TYR A 22 17.14 12.05 3.71
C TYR A 22 17.67 13.41 4.19
N GLU A 23 18.98 13.60 4.26
CA GLU A 23 19.56 14.91 4.64
C GLU A 23 19.22 16.01 3.63
N ALA A 24 19.13 15.69 2.34
CA ALA A 24 18.68 16.64 1.32
C ALA A 24 17.17 16.93 1.41
N PHE A 25 16.38 15.94 1.79
CA PHE A 25 14.94 16.06 1.99
C PHE A 25 14.60 16.86 3.25
N LYS A 26 15.36 16.68 4.33
CA LYS A 26 15.14 17.34 5.62
C LYS A 26 15.23 18.86 5.50
N GLY A 27 14.21 19.55 5.95
CA GLY A 27 14.02 21.00 5.88
C GLY A 27 13.57 21.52 4.51
N SER A 28 13.45 20.66 3.50
CA SER A 28 13.07 21.05 2.13
C SER A 28 11.61 21.46 2.02
N GLU A 29 11.24 22.10 0.91
CA GLU A 29 9.82 22.36 0.59
C GLU A 29 9.04 21.07 0.35
N ASP A 30 9.69 20.01 -0.13
CA ASP A 30 9.06 18.70 -0.33
C ASP A 30 8.70 18.04 1.01
N GLU A 31 9.56 18.18 2.03
CA GLU A 31 9.25 17.71 3.39
C GLU A 31 8.05 18.47 3.97
N LYS A 32 8.06 19.80 3.92
CA LYS A 32 6.93 20.62 4.40
C LYS A 32 5.63 20.31 3.67
N SER A 33 5.73 20.07 2.36
CA SER A 33 4.61 19.69 1.51
C SER A 33 4.07 18.31 1.90
N LEU A 34 4.95 17.32 2.13
CA LEU A 34 4.57 16.00 2.64
C LEU A 34 3.93 16.09 4.03
N GLU A 35 4.56 16.80 4.96
CA GLU A 35 4.03 17.02 6.31
C GLU A 35 2.61 17.58 6.26
N LYS A 36 2.38 18.63 5.46
CA LYS A 36 1.06 19.23 5.29
C LYS A 36 0.04 18.21 4.80
N ARG A 37 0.39 17.36 3.81
CA ARG A 37 -0.50 16.30 3.32
C ARG A 37 -0.82 15.28 4.41
N LEU A 38 0.19 14.84 5.17
CA LEU A 38 0.02 13.88 6.26
C LEU A 38 -0.89 14.43 7.37
N VAL A 39 -0.66 15.67 7.81
CA VAL A 39 -1.47 16.33 8.85
C VAL A 39 -2.91 16.50 8.39
N GLN A 40 -3.11 16.98 7.16
CA GLN A 40 -4.45 17.13 6.57
C GLN A 40 -5.17 15.78 6.47
N TRP A 41 -4.48 14.75 5.99
CA TRP A 41 -5.05 13.40 5.92
C TRP A 41 -5.39 12.85 7.30
N ALA A 42 -4.51 13.01 8.29
CA ALA A 42 -4.76 12.56 9.66
C ALA A 42 -5.92 13.29 10.35
N SER A 43 -6.22 14.53 9.93
CA SER A 43 -7.33 15.36 10.43
C SER A 43 -8.67 15.10 9.75
N ARG A 44 -8.72 14.21 8.76
CA ARG A 44 -9.93 13.93 7.97
C ARG A 44 -11.08 13.45 8.87
N VAL A 45 -12.31 13.69 8.42
CA VAL A 45 -13.48 13.04 9.00
C VAL A 45 -13.49 11.58 8.55
N ASP A 46 -13.69 10.66 9.49
CA ASP A 46 -13.80 9.22 9.20
C ASP A 46 -14.99 8.93 8.27
N LEU A 47 -14.72 8.84 6.96
CA LEU A 47 -15.67 8.36 5.97
C LEU A 47 -15.55 6.83 5.83
N LYS A 48 -16.63 6.17 5.38
CA LYS A 48 -16.61 4.73 5.07
C LYS A 48 -15.61 4.41 3.96
N GLU A 49 -15.11 3.18 3.94
CA GLU A 49 -14.10 2.62 3.01
C GLU A 49 -14.26 3.12 1.56
N THR A 50 -15.46 2.97 0.98
CA THR A 50 -15.75 3.32 -0.42
C THR A 50 -15.64 4.81 -0.75
N SER A 51 -15.81 5.69 0.24
CA SER A 51 -15.76 7.14 0.04
C SER A 51 -14.36 7.71 0.23
N ALA A 52 -13.51 7.01 0.99
CA ALA A 52 -12.15 7.44 1.27
C ALA A 52 -11.13 6.86 0.28
N GLU A 53 -11.44 5.76 -0.42
CA GLU A 53 -10.56 5.11 -1.40
C GLU A 53 -10.06 6.07 -2.49
N GLY A 54 -10.97 6.77 -3.19
CA GLY A 54 -10.57 7.71 -4.26
C GLY A 54 -9.65 8.84 -3.77
N PRO A 55 -10.03 9.60 -2.73
CA PRO A 55 -9.16 10.60 -2.12
C PRO A 55 -7.82 10.05 -1.61
N PHE A 56 -7.81 8.82 -1.08
CA PHE A 56 -6.60 8.17 -0.58
C PHE A 56 -5.61 7.86 -1.71
N VAL A 57 -6.10 7.28 -2.81
CA VAL A 57 -5.29 7.00 -4.00
C VAL A 57 -4.71 8.28 -4.59
N GLU A 58 -5.53 9.32 -4.70
CA GLU A 58 -5.14 10.64 -5.18
C GLU A 58 -4.01 11.25 -4.32
N GLU A 59 -4.14 11.20 -3.00
CA GLU A 59 -3.19 11.88 -2.09
C GLU A 59 -1.87 11.12 -1.94
N PHE A 60 -1.91 9.80 -1.77
CA PHE A 60 -0.70 8.99 -1.52
C PHE A 60 -0.07 8.45 -2.79
N PHE A 61 -0.86 7.81 -3.65
CA PHE A 61 -0.29 7.11 -4.81
C PHE A 61 0.03 8.11 -5.93
N ARG A 62 -0.82 9.11 -6.16
CA ARG A 62 -0.54 10.13 -7.18
C ARG A 62 0.32 11.28 -6.65
N ARG A 63 -0.19 12.08 -5.71
CA ARG A 63 0.50 13.32 -5.30
C ARG A 63 1.78 13.09 -4.52
N THR A 64 1.83 12.02 -3.72
CA THR A 64 3.00 11.72 -2.89
C THR A 64 4.00 10.80 -3.58
N TRP A 65 3.54 9.74 -4.25
CA TRP A 65 4.43 8.78 -4.91
C TRP A 65 4.60 8.98 -6.43
N GLY A 66 3.83 9.90 -7.04
CA GLY A 66 3.99 10.27 -8.44
C GLY A 66 3.39 9.28 -9.45
N TYR A 67 2.58 8.32 -9.03
CA TYR A 67 1.95 7.37 -9.94
C TYR A 67 0.83 8.01 -10.76
N ILE A 68 0.63 7.54 -11.99
CA ILE A 68 -0.24 8.14 -13.00
C ILE A 68 -1.52 7.32 -13.18
N HIS A 69 -2.67 7.99 -13.12
CA HIS A 69 -3.97 7.43 -13.49
C HIS A 69 -4.24 7.51 -15.00
N THR A 70 -5.08 6.61 -15.49
CA THR A 70 -5.58 6.65 -16.87
C THR A 70 -6.21 8.01 -17.19
N GLY A 71 -5.80 8.63 -18.30
CA GLY A 71 -6.38 9.87 -18.80
C GLY A 71 -5.87 11.17 -18.16
N GLN A 72 -4.82 11.10 -17.32
CA GLN A 72 -4.24 12.28 -16.66
C GLN A 72 -3.04 12.89 -17.42
N GLU A 73 -2.26 12.07 -18.12
CA GLU A 73 -1.24 12.54 -19.07
C GLU A 73 -1.77 12.29 -20.49
N GLY A 74 -1.91 13.37 -21.27
CA GLY A 74 -2.68 13.38 -22.52
C GLY A 74 -2.30 12.27 -23.50
N SER A 75 -3.32 11.63 -24.10
CA SER A 75 -3.31 10.61 -25.17
C SER A 75 -2.32 9.43 -25.12
N ASP A 76 -1.33 9.43 -24.24
CA ASP A 76 -0.29 8.41 -24.23
C ASP A 76 -0.77 7.17 -23.48
N ALA A 77 -0.54 6.05 -24.15
CA ALA A 77 -1.22 4.78 -23.97
C ALA A 77 -0.90 4.05 -22.66
N THR A 78 -0.20 4.69 -21.71
CA THR A 78 0.36 4.07 -20.50
C THR A 78 -0.10 4.75 -19.22
N HIS A 79 -0.46 3.96 -18.21
CA HIS A 79 -0.78 4.42 -16.86
C HIS A 79 -0.16 3.48 -15.84
N THR A 80 0.05 3.95 -14.61
CA THR A 80 0.69 3.15 -13.57
C THR A 80 -0.22 2.72 -12.45
N LEU A 81 -1.45 3.24 -12.41
CA LEU A 81 -2.47 2.89 -11.42
C LEU A 81 -3.69 2.26 -12.10
N TYR A 82 -3.99 1.01 -11.77
CA TYR A 82 -5.18 0.30 -12.25
C TYR A 82 -6.11 -0.04 -11.06
N PRO A 83 -7.19 0.74 -10.83
CA PRO A 83 -8.21 0.44 -9.82
C PRO A 83 -9.00 -0.82 -10.12
N LYS A 84 -9.42 -1.55 -9.07
CA LYS A 84 -10.23 -2.78 -9.20
C LYS A 84 -9.60 -3.77 -10.19
N PHE A 85 -8.29 -4.02 -10.03
CA PHE A 85 -7.53 -4.87 -10.92
C PHE A 85 -7.99 -6.33 -10.78
N PRO A 86 -8.44 -6.99 -11.87
CA PRO A 86 -8.94 -8.35 -11.81
C PRO A 86 -7.79 -9.35 -11.68
N ILE A 87 -7.91 -10.30 -10.76
CA ILE A 87 -6.92 -11.36 -10.51
C ILE A 87 -7.59 -12.71 -10.74
N PRO A 88 -7.25 -13.42 -11.82
CA PRO A 88 -7.78 -14.75 -12.10
C PRO A 88 -7.59 -15.72 -10.93
N GLY A 89 -8.59 -16.53 -10.62
CA GLY A 89 -8.53 -17.56 -9.58
C GLY A 89 -8.61 -17.06 -8.13
N ALA A 90 -8.52 -15.75 -7.90
CA ALA A 90 -8.51 -15.17 -6.55
C ALA A 90 -9.88 -14.97 -5.90
N GLY A 91 -10.98 -15.19 -6.63
CA GLY A 91 -12.34 -15.01 -6.14
C GLY A 91 -12.81 -16.19 -5.27
N ALA A 92 -13.72 -15.92 -4.33
CA ALA A 92 -14.23 -16.92 -3.37
C ALA A 92 -14.89 -18.17 -3.99
N LYS A 93 -15.27 -18.12 -5.27
CA LYS A 93 -15.84 -19.25 -6.03
C LYS A 93 -14.90 -19.77 -7.14
N GLY A 94 -13.61 -19.43 -7.10
CA GLY A 94 -12.63 -19.75 -8.13
C GLY A 94 -12.69 -18.85 -9.37
N GLY A 95 -13.58 -17.86 -9.41
CA GLY A 95 -13.60 -16.80 -10.42
C GLY A 95 -12.54 -15.72 -10.16
N PRO A 96 -12.53 -14.63 -10.93
CA PRO A 96 -11.63 -13.52 -10.66
C PRO A 96 -11.94 -12.87 -9.29
N GLY A 97 -10.89 -12.55 -8.53
CA GLY A 97 -10.94 -11.58 -7.45
C GLY A 97 -10.61 -10.18 -7.98
N GLU A 98 -10.83 -9.15 -7.17
CA GLU A 98 -10.48 -7.77 -7.54
C GLU A 98 -9.65 -7.15 -6.42
N ALA A 99 -8.42 -6.74 -6.73
CA ALA A 99 -7.61 -5.91 -5.84
C ALA A 99 -8.09 -4.46 -5.93
N ASP A 100 -8.09 -3.73 -4.81
CA ASP A 100 -8.58 -2.35 -4.80
C ASP A 100 -7.77 -1.46 -5.75
N LEU A 101 -6.46 -1.71 -5.82
CA LEU A 101 -5.54 -1.03 -6.73
C LEU A 101 -4.38 -1.95 -7.12
N ALA A 102 -3.97 -1.90 -8.38
CA ALA A 102 -2.69 -2.42 -8.82
C ALA A 102 -1.77 -1.28 -9.27
N ILE A 103 -0.48 -1.43 -9.00
CA ILE A 103 0.57 -0.55 -9.51
C ILE A 103 1.40 -1.30 -10.52
N GLY A 104 1.66 -0.66 -11.66
CA GLY A 104 2.53 -1.20 -12.65
C GLY A 104 2.79 -0.35 -13.87
N TYR A 105 3.15 -0.99 -14.98
CA TYR A 105 3.19 -0.34 -16.29
C TYR A 105 2.09 -0.95 -17.15
N PHE A 106 0.95 -0.29 -17.18
CA PHE A 106 -0.24 -0.77 -17.88
C PHE A 106 -0.44 0.00 -19.17
N THR A 107 -0.76 -0.70 -20.26
CA THR A 107 -0.99 -0.07 -21.56
C THR A 107 -2.46 -0.22 -22.01
N LYS A 108 -2.85 0.37 -23.14
CA LYS A 108 -4.16 0.11 -23.74
C LYS A 108 -4.33 -1.34 -24.17
N ASP A 109 -3.24 -2.01 -24.53
CA ASP A 109 -3.26 -3.44 -24.78
C ASP A 109 -3.36 -4.16 -23.43
N LYS A 110 -4.40 -4.98 -23.32
CA LYS A 110 -4.70 -5.75 -22.10
C LYS A 110 -3.97 -7.08 -22.07
N SER A 111 -3.38 -7.50 -23.20
CA SER A 111 -2.53 -8.67 -23.21
C SER A 111 -1.24 -8.34 -22.44
N ASP A 112 -0.94 -9.15 -21.43
CA ASP A 112 0.30 -9.12 -20.64
C ASP A 112 0.49 -7.95 -19.65
N GLN A 113 -0.60 -7.47 -19.05
CA GLN A 113 -0.52 -6.54 -17.92
C GLN A 113 -0.11 -7.27 -16.63
N VAL A 114 1.18 -7.22 -16.31
CA VAL A 114 1.72 -7.77 -15.05
C VAL A 114 1.73 -6.68 -13.97
N PRO A 115 0.94 -6.82 -12.89
CA PRO A 115 1.02 -5.89 -11.77
C PRO A 115 2.31 -6.14 -10.96
N GLN A 116 3.03 -5.10 -10.57
CA GLN A 116 4.23 -5.21 -9.72
C GLN A 116 3.86 -5.11 -8.25
N VAL A 117 2.79 -4.35 -7.95
CA VAL A 117 2.22 -4.18 -6.61
C VAL A 117 0.72 -4.40 -6.64
N LEU A 118 0.18 -5.12 -5.66
CA LEU A 118 -1.26 -5.29 -5.46
C LEU A 118 -1.67 -4.73 -4.10
N CYS A 119 -2.79 -4.00 -4.07
CA CYS A 119 -3.26 -3.31 -2.88
C CYS A 119 -4.62 -3.84 -2.40
N GLU A 120 -4.79 -3.95 -1.07
CA GLU A 120 -6.07 -4.11 -0.40
C GLU A 120 -6.24 -2.96 0.60
N PHE A 121 -7.31 -2.20 0.45
CA PHE A 121 -7.65 -1.06 1.30
C PHE A 121 -8.78 -1.44 2.24
N LYS A 122 -8.81 -0.83 3.43
CA LYS A 122 -9.89 -0.97 4.40
C LYS A 122 -10.20 0.36 5.06
N ASP A 123 -11.35 0.45 5.73
CA ASP A 123 -11.60 1.59 6.60
C ASP A 123 -10.68 1.58 7.84
N ILE A 124 -10.43 2.76 8.41
CA ILE A 124 -9.56 2.96 9.58
C ILE A 124 -10.03 2.21 10.85
N LYS A 125 -11.27 1.70 10.85
CA LYS A 125 -11.85 0.95 11.98
C LYS A 125 -11.68 -0.56 11.81
N SER A 126 -11.18 -1.00 10.67
CA SER A 126 -11.01 -2.40 10.32
C SER A 126 -9.69 -2.93 10.87
N ALA A 127 -9.76 -4.07 11.55
CA ALA A 127 -8.57 -4.81 11.91
C ALA A 127 -8.03 -5.59 10.70
N LEU A 128 -6.82 -5.25 10.23
CA LEU A 128 -6.20 -5.82 9.02
C LEU A 128 -5.95 -7.34 9.09
N ASP A 129 -5.81 -7.89 10.30
CA ASP A 129 -5.61 -9.33 10.54
C ASP A 129 -6.90 -10.07 10.93
N ALA A 130 -7.97 -9.33 11.24
CA ALA A 130 -9.21 -9.95 11.67
C ALA A 130 -10.00 -10.52 10.48
N PRO A 131 -10.56 -11.73 10.62
CA PRO A 131 -11.53 -12.28 9.68
C PRO A 131 -12.68 -11.31 9.38
N GLN A 132 -12.96 -11.08 8.10
CA GLN A 132 -14.10 -10.28 7.68
C GLN A 132 -15.41 -11.06 7.89
N LYS A 133 -16.24 -10.64 8.85
CA LYS A 133 -17.49 -11.35 9.25
C LYS A 133 -18.57 -11.41 8.15
N SER A 134 -18.55 -10.47 7.20
CA SER A 134 -19.60 -10.29 6.18
C SER A 134 -19.33 -10.99 4.84
N ARG A 135 -18.09 -11.45 4.57
CA ARG A 135 -17.73 -12.14 3.32
C ARG A 135 -17.69 -13.65 3.52
N LYS A 136 -18.35 -14.43 2.65
CA LYS A 136 -18.21 -15.90 2.59
C LYS A 136 -16.72 -16.24 2.39
N GLY A 137 -16.09 -16.83 3.40
CA GLY A 137 -14.66 -17.19 3.40
C GLY A 137 -13.86 -16.58 4.55
N GLY A 138 -14.34 -15.53 5.22
CA GLY A 138 -13.76 -15.02 6.47
C GLY A 138 -12.28 -14.63 6.39
N LEU A 139 -11.76 -14.30 5.20
CA LEU A 139 -10.37 -13.89 5.04
C LEU A 139 -10.16 -12.51 5.67
N SER A 140 -9.01 -12.34 6.33
CA SER A 140 -8.56 -11.01 6.72
C SER A 140 -8.10 -10.21 5.50
N PRO A 141 -8.10 -8.87 5.57
CA PRO A 141 -7.52 -8.02 4.54
C PRO A 141 -6.10 -8.45 4.12
N VAL A 142 -5.24 -8.78 5.09
CA VAL A 142 -3.89 -9.31 4.80
C VAL A 142 -3.94 -10.60 3.99
N LYS A 143 -4.74 -11.59 4.40
CA LYS A 143 -4.84 -12.86 3.67
C LYS A 143 -5.41 -12.67 2.26
N GLN A 144 -6.32 -11.72 2.09
CA GLN A 144 -6.89 -11.38 0.79
C GLN A 144 -5.82 -10.82 -0.15
N CYS A 145 -5.04 -9.84 0.29
CA CYS A 145 -3.92 -9.30 -0.48
C CYS A 145 -2.84 -10.34 -0.80
N LEU A 146 -2.50 -11.23 0.13
CA LEU A 146 -1.50 -12.28 -0.13
C LEU A 146 -2.03 -13.37 -1.08
N ASN A 147 -3.33 -13.66 -1.05
CA ASN A 147 -3.97 -14.52 -2.05
C ASN A 147 -3.92 -13.87 -3.42
N TYR A 148 -4.18 -12.56 -3.51
CA TYR A 148 -4.05 -11.78 -4.73
C TYR A 148 -2.63 -11.87 -5.31
N LEU A 149 -1.62 -11.59 -4.49
CA LEU A 149 -0.22 -11.68 -4.87
C LEU A 149 0.19 -13.08 -5.32
N SER A 150 -0.29 -14.12 -4.64
CA SER A 150 -0.01 -15.52 -5.01
C SER A 150 -0.67 -15.90 -6.33
N ASN A 151 -1.95 -15.53 -6.53
CA ASN A 151 -2.68 -15.85 -7.76
C ASN A 151 -2.13 -15.09 -8.98
N ALA A 152 -1.73 -13.83 -8.81
CA ALA A 152 -1.12 -13.06 -9.89
C ALA A 152 0.21 -13.65 -10.39
N ARG A 153 0.85 -14.51 -9.59
CA ARG A 153 2.08 -15.23 -9.94
C ARG A 153 1.84 -16.65 -10.47
N LEU A 154 0.61 -17.15 -10.45
CA LEU A 154 0.33 -18.51 -10.91
C LEU A 154 0.66 -18.64 -12.40
N GLY A 155 1.44 -19.65 -12.74
CA GLY A 155 1.92 -19.88 -14.11
C GLY A 155 3.12 -19.04 -14.51
N MET A 156 3.69 -18.22 -13.60
CA MET A 156 4.95 -17.52 -13.83
C MET A 156 6.13 -18.35 -13.31
N PHE A 157 7.22 -18.41 -14.08
CA PHE A 157 8.37 -19.28 -13.80
C PHE A 157 9.65 -18.51 -13.41
N GLY A 158 9.58 -17.19 -13.36
CA GLY A 158 10.70 -16.32 -12.99
C GLY A 158 11.62 -15.94 -14.15
N ASN A 159 11.27 -16.34 -15.37
CA ASN A 159 11.90 -15.89 -16.61
C ASN A 159 11.17 -14.69 -17.25
N GLU A 160 10.05 -14.29 -16.68
CA GLU A 160 9.30 -13.11 -17.11
C GLU A 160 10.09 -11.83 -16.81
N PRO A 161 10.01 -10.80 -17.67
CA PRO A 161 10.70 -9.53 -17.42
C PRO A 161 10.29 -8.86 -16.11
N MET A 162 9.06 -9.11 -15.65
CA MET A 162 8.51 -8.56 -14.42
C MET A 162 7.64 -9.60 -13.71
N LEU A 163 7.62 -9.53 -12.38
CA LEU A 163 6.78 -10.36 -11.53
C LEU A 163 6.03 -9.50 -10.50
N PRO A 164 4.81 -9.89 -10.10
CA PRO A 164 4.15 -9.34 -8.93
C PRO A 164 4.99 -9.62 -7.69
N GLN A 165 5.55 -8.58 -7.09
CA GLN A 165 6.56 -8.73 -6.04
C GLN A 165 6.06 -8.23 -4.68
N TRP A 166 5.14 -7.26 -4.69
CA TRP A 166 4.76 -6.52 -3.50
C TRP A 166 3.25 -6.55 -3.25
N GLY A 167 2.87 -6.63 -1.98
CA GLY A 167 1.51 -6.40 -1.50
C GLY A 167 1.45 -5.18 -0.57
N ILE A 168 0.49 -4.29 -0.77
CA ILE A 168 0.19 -3.20 0.17
C ILE A 168 -1.15 -3.49 0.83
N VAL A 169 -1.18 -3.49 2.16
CA VAL A 169 -2.41 -3.58 2.94
C VAL A 169 -2.49 -2.37 3.84
N THR A 170 -3.61 -1.65 3.81
CA THR A 170 -3.76 -0.43 4.59
C THR A 170 -5.19 -0.16 5.01
N ASP A 171 -5.36 0.36 6.22
CA ASP A 171 -6.61 0.94 6.74
C ASP A 171 -6.66 2.47 6.52
N MET A 172 -5.78 2.98 5.65
CA MET A 172 -5.53 4.40 5.37
C MET A 172 -4.89 5.19 6.51
N ASN A 173 -4.39 4.52 7.57
CA ASN A 173 -3.49 5.09 8.57
C ASN A 173 -2.24 4.23 8.75
N GLU A 174 -2.41 2.92 8.93
CA GLU A 174 -1.38 1.90 8.90
C GLU A 174 -1.12 1.46 7.45
N PHE A 175 0.14 1.41 7.06
CA PHE A 175 0.59 0.76 5.84
C PHE A 175 1.42 -0.46 6.20
N ARG A 176 1.09 -1.59 5.59
CA ARG A 176 1.90 -2.80 5.61
C ARG A 176 2.34 -3.15 4.21
N LEU A 177 3.64 -3.21 4.00
CA LEU A 177 4.25 -3.57 2.73
C LEU A 177 4.86 -4.98 2.86
N TYR A 178 4.29 -5.91 2.11
CA TYR A 178 4.66 -7.32 2.08
C TYR A 178 5.51 -7.61 0.86
N TRP A 179 6.59 -8.35 1.07
CA TRP A 179 7.40 -8.91 -0.01
C TRP A 179 7.01 -10.37 -0.24
N HIS A 180 6.80 -10.78 -1.51
CA HIS A 180 6.18 -12.07 -1.83
C HIS A 180 6.86 -13.30 -1.19
N ASP A 181 8.19 -13.30 -1.05
CA ASP A 181 9.00 -14.40 -0.52
C ASP A 181 9.11 -14.39 1.01
N ARG A 182 8.73 -13.28 1.65
CA ARG A 182 8.81 -13.09 3.11
C ARG A 182 7.44 -13.03 3.80
N ALA A 183 6.38 -12.85 3.02
CA ALA A 183 5.03 -12.76 3.55
C ALA A 183 4.48 -14.13 3.98
N PRO A 184 3.61 -14.19 5.01
CA PRO A 184 3.20 -13.09 5.89
C PRO A 184 4.19 -12.79 7.03
N GLN A 185 5.26 -13.58 7.19
CA GLN A 185 6.09 -13.57 8.39
C GLN A 185 6.89 -12.27 8.56
N GLN A 186 7.25 -11.61 7.46
CA GLN A 186 7.95 -10.32 7.50
C GLN A 186 7.30 -9.29 6.59
N PHE A 187 7.25 -8.05 7.07
CA PHE A 187 6.71 -6.90 6.34
C PHE A 187 7.29 -5.59 6.86
N LEU A 188 7.28 -4.55 6.04
CA LEU A 188 7.49 -3.19 6.52
C LEU A 188 6.16 -2.63 7.02
N ARG A 189 6.20 -1.89 8.12
CA ARG A 189 5.03 -1.27 8.72
C ARG A 189 5.34 0.17 9.07
N PHE A 190 4.44 1.08 8.71
CA PHE A 190 4.47 2.45 9.19
C PHE A 190 3.05 2.98 9.40
N TYR A 191 2.92 3.93 10.32
CA TYR A 191 1.67 4.63 10.59
C TYR A 191 1.80 6.09 10.16
N ILE A 192 0.75 6.66 9.56
CA ILE A 192 0.68 8.12 9.34
C ILE A 192 0.59 8.79 10.71
N ARG A 193 -0.43 8.46 11.50
CA ARG A 193 -0.59 8.93 12.87
C ARG A 193 -0.40 7.76 13.83
N GLN A 194 0.44 7.95 14.84
CA GLN A 194 0.66 6.99 15.91
C GLN A 194 -0.69 6.56 16.53
N PRO A 195 -1.01 5.25 16.56
CA PRO A 195 -2.23 4.76 17.20
C PRO A 195 -2.13 4.83 18.73
N ASP A 196 -0.91 4.77 19.27
CA ASP A 196 -0.60 4.91 20.69
C ASP A 196 0.82 5.45 20.89
N LEU A 197 1.17 5.81 22.13
CA LEU A 197 2.47 6.40 22.51
C LEU A 197 3.68 5.48 22.29
N TYR A 198 3.47 4.19 22.03
CA TYR A 198 4.54 3.19 21.92
C TYR A 198 4.73 2.69 20.48
N SER A 199 3.84 3.10 19.59
CA SER A 199 3.85 2.72 18.18
C SER A 199 4.53 3.81 17.37
N PRO A 200 5.56 3.49 16.56
CA PRO A 200 6.22 4.49 15.73
C PRO A 200 5.29 4.94 14.61
N GLY A 201 5.21 6.24 14.35
CA GLY A 201 4.39 6.83 13.28
C GLY A 201 5.01 8.13 12.78
N LEU A 202 4.62 8.56 11.59
CA LEU A 202 5.15 9.79 10.96
C LEU A 202 4.72 11.04 11.72
N LEU A 203 3.52 11.01 12.28
CA LEU A 203 2.95 12.03 13.15
C LEU A 203 2.74 11.44 14.55
N LYS A 204 3.15 12.20 15.57
CA LYS A 204 2.82 11.97 16.97
C LYS A 204 1.31 11.95 17.19
N VAL A 205 0.89 11.47 18.36
CA VAL A 205 -0.53 11.37 18.74
C VAL A 205 -1.24 12.74 18.67
N ASP A 206 -0.52 13.83 18.94
CA ASP A 206 -1.03 15.22 18.88
C ASP A 206 -1.07 15.82 17.47
N GLY A 207 -0.61 15.08 16.45
CA GLY A 207 -0.60 15.50 15.06
C GLY A 207 0.63 16.31 14.64
N THR A 208 1.63 16.47 15.51
CA THR A 208 2.94 17.03 15.14
C THR A 208 3.84 15.97 14.50
N LEU A 209 4.80 16.36 13.66
CA LEU A 209 5.79 15.41 13.14
C LEU A 209 6.56 14.72 14.26
N ASP A 210 6.82 13.42 14.06
CA ASP A 210 7.80 12.72 14.88
C ASP A 210 9.20 13.00 14.34
N VAL A 211 9.76 14.14 14.74
CA VAL A 211 11.09 14.63 14.32
C VAL A 211 12.26 13.95 15.06
N ASP A 212 11.99 13.01 15.98
CA ASP A 212 13.00 12.44 16.89
C ASP A 212 13.01 10.90 16.90
N GLU A 213 13.79 10.30 16.00
CA GLU A 213 15.01 9.49 16.29
C GLU A 213 15.66 8.99 14.99
#